data_AF-A0A2V8F953-F1
#
_entry.id   AF-A0A2V8F953-F1
#
_cell.length_a   1.000
_cell.length_b   1.000
_cell.length_c   1.000
_cell.angle_alpha   90.00
_cell.angle_beta   90.00
_cell.angle_gamma   90.00
#
_symmetry.space_group_name_H-M   'P 1'
#
loop_
_entity.id
_entity.type
_entity.pdbx_description
1 polymer ?
#
loop_
_entity_poly.entity_id
_entity_poly.type
_entity_poly.pdbx_seq_one_letter_code
_entity_poly.pdbx_strand_id
1 'polypeptide(L)'
;LPTRYAAVYAFFLEGLGAASERLRNFVQKAAQATFVGQVFDDAATGQGLLNYFLRALNCGAITEREAVEKSGLTLDELRGRSFVKILAKRSGETAK
;
A
#
# COMPACT_ATOMS: atom_id res chain seq x y z
N LEU A 1 -18.55 -22.58 4.22
CA LEU A 1 -18.21 -21.20 4.64
C LEU A 1 -16.79 -21.07 5.21
N PRO A 2 -16.31 -21.95 6.12
CA PRO A 2 -14.96 -21.82 6.69
C PRO A 2 -13.81 -21.92 5.68
N THR A 3 -13.90 -22.81 4.70
CA THR A 3 -12.86 -23.02 3.67
C THR A 3 -12.64 -21.82 2.77
N ARG A 4 -13.71 -21.10 2.41
CA ARG A 4 -13.59 -19.86 1.59
C ARG A 4 -12.93 -18.73 2.36
N TYR A 5 -13.22 -18.61 3.66
CA TYR A 5 -12.56 -17.64 4.53
C TYR A 5 -11.07 -17.97 4.67
N ALA A 6 -10.75 -19.23 4.96
CA ALA A 6 -9.38 -19.71 5.07
C ALA A 6 -8.57 -19.46 3.78
N ALA A 7 -9.16 -19.70 2.60
CA ALA A 7 -8.49 -19.45 1.33
C ALA A 7 -8.15 -17.96 1.10
N VAL A 8 -9.08 -17.05 1.43
CA VAL A 8 -8.84 -15.60 1.31
C VAL A 8 -7.77 -15.15 2.32
N TYR A 9 -7.84 -15.66 3.55
CA TYR A 9 -6.87 -15.36 4.60
C TYR A 9 -5.46 -15.83 4.21
N ALA A 10 -5.33 -17.07 3.75
CA ALA A 10 -4.07 -17.65 3.28
C ALA A 10 -3.50 -16.88 2.08
N PHE A 11 -4.33 -16.50 1.10
CA PHE A 11 -3.91 -15.68 -0.04
C PHE A 11 -3.23 -14.38 0.38
N PHE A 12 -3.76 -13.71 1.41
CA PHE A 12 -3.17 -12.47 1.91
C PHE A 12 -1.88 -12.69 2.69
N LEU A 13 -1.79 -13.77 3.47
CA LEU A 13 -0.56 -14.08 4.20
C LEU A 13 0.58 -14.52 3.28
N GLU A 14 0.29 -15.42 2.33
CA GLU A 14 1.28 -15.96 1.39
C GLU A 14 1.82 -14.87 0.46
N GLY A 15 0.97 -13.95 0.00
CA GLY A 15 1.38 -12.86 -0.88
C GLY A 15 1.96 -11.63 -0.15
N LEU A 16 1.91 -11.57 1.18
CA LEU A 16 2.24 -10.37 1.96
C LEU A 16 3.66 -9.87 1.68
N GLY A 17 4.65 -10.77 1.67
CA GLY A 17 6.06 -10.40 1.45
C GLY A 17 6.26 -9.69 0.11
N ALA A 18 5.82 -10.33 -0.98
CA ALA A 18 5.96 -9.76 -2.32
C ALA A 18 5.16 -8.47 -2.52
N ALA A 19 3.95 -8.38 -1.96
CA ALA A 19 3.14 -7.15 -2.00
C ALA A 19 3.80 -6.01 -1.22
N SER A 20 4.43 -6.31 -0.09
CA SER A 20 5.17 -5.36 0.75
C SER A 20 6.35 -4.75 0.03
N GLU A 21 7.19 -5.59 -0.57
CA GLU A 21 8.35 -5.13 -1.35
C GLU A 21 7.93 -4.23 -2.51
N ARG A 22 6.90 -4.64 -3.26
CA ARG A 22 6.38 -3.83 -4.37
C ARG A 22 5.86 -2.48 -3.89
N LEU A 23 5.03 -2.44 -2.84
CA LEU A 23 4.47 -1.18 -2.36
C LEU A 23 5.56 -0.24 -1.83
N ARG A 24 6.53 -0.77 -1.08
CA ARG A 24 7.69 0.01 -0.60
C ARG A 24 8.49 0.60 -1.75
N ASN A 25 8.80 -0.20 -2.76
CA ASN A 25 9.53 0.25 -3.93
C ASN A 25 8.76 1.35 -4.67
N PHE A 26 7.44 1.22 -4.80
CA PHE A 26 6.59 2.25 -5.41
C PHE A 26 6.60 3.56 -4.63
N VAL A 27 6.45 3.49 -3.31
CA VAL A 27 6.48 4.65 -2.42
C VAL A 27 7.84 5.35 -2.45
N GLN A 28 8.94 4.58 -2.42
CA GLN A 28 10.30 5.10 -2.51
C GLN A 28 10.58 5.76 -3.87
N LYS A 29 10.20 5.12 -4.98
CA LYS A 29 10.33 5.70 -6.32
C LYS A 29 9.55 7.00 -6.45
N ALA A 30 8.32 7.04 -5.95
CA ALA A 30 7.49 8.23 -6.03
C ALA A 30 8.06 9.40 -5.20
N ALA A 31 8.72 9.12 -4.07
CA ALA A 31 9.45 10.13 -3.30
C ALA A 31 10.69 10.67 -4.05
N GLN A 32 11.31 9.87 -4.91
CA GLN A 32 12.46 10.28 -5.73
C GLN A 32 12.04 10.97 -7.04
N ALA A 33 10.89 10.58 -7.61
CA ALA A 33 10.42 10.99 -8.93
C ALA A 33 9.66 12.32 -8.95
N THR A 34 9.83 13.18 -7.93
CA THR A 34 9.18 14.49 -7.73
C THR A 34 9.33 15.50 -8.89
N PHE A 35 9.91 15.11 -10.04
CA PHE A 35 10.22 15.99 -11.15
C PHE A 35 9.73 15.58 -12.55
N VAL A 36 9.06 14.44 -12.75
CA VAL A 36 8.65 14.04 -14.12
C VAL A 36 7.26 13.39 -14.10
N GLY A 37 6.37 13.80 -15.00
CA GLY A 37 4.96 13.39 -15.11
C GLY A 37 4.64 11.90 -15.28
N GLN A 38 5.54 10.99 -14.90
CA GLN A 38 5.34 9.52 -14.87
C GLN A 38 4.50 9.03 -13.68
N VAL A 39 4.21 9.90 -12.69
CA VAL A 39 3.47 9.53 -11.47
C VAL A 39 2.03 9.03 -11.79
N PHE A 40 1.44 9.47 -12.89
CA PHE A 40 0.06 9.11 -13.25
C PHE A 40 -0.09 7.65 -13.71
N ASP A 41 0.87 7.09 -14.45
CA ASP A 41 0.82 5.70 -14.90
C ASP A 41 1.05 4.72 -13.74
N ASP A 42 1.91 5.11 -12.78
CA ASP A 42 2.26 4.29 -11.62
C ASP A 42 1.22 4.36 -10.48
N ALA A 43 0.36 5.38 -10.48
CA ALA A 43 -0.64 5.58 -9.44
C ALA A 43 -1.68 4.45 -9.39
N ALA A 44 -2.10 3.92 -10.54
CA ALA A 44 -3.05 2.81 -10.60
C ALA A 44 -2.46 1.53 -9.98
N THR A 45 -1.19 1.24 -10.30
CA THR A 45 -0.46 0.10 -9.71
C THR A 45 -0.29 0.28 -8.21
N GLY A 46 0.12 1.46 -7.76
CA GLY A 46 0.23 1.79 -6.34
C GLY A 46 -1.11 1.68 -5.61
N GLN A 47 -2.22 2.10 -6.22
CA GLN A 47 -3.57 1.94 -5.67
C GLN A 47 -3.98 0.47 -5.57
N GLY A 48 -3.60 -0.37 -6.54
CA GLY A 48 -3.83 -1.82 -6.49
C GLY A 48 -3.11 -2.47 -5.31
N LEU A 49 -1.84 -2.10 -5.08
CA LEU A 49 -1.05 -2.55 -3.95
C LEU A 49 -1.64 -2.06 -2.61
N LEU A 50 -2.04 -0.78 -2.52
CA LEU A 50 -2.72 -0.27 -1.32
C LEU A 50 -4.01 -1.05 -1.04
N ASN A 51 -4.82 -1.32 -2.07
CA ASN A 51 -6.06 -2.09 -1.93
C ASN A 51 -5.81 -3.52 -1.44
N TYR A 52 -4.68 -4.14 -1.80
CA TYR A 52 -4.30 -5.45 -1.27
C TYR A 52 -4.19 -5.40 0.26
N PHE A 53 -3.45 -4.43 0.81
CA PHE A 53 -3.32 -4.23 2.26
C PHE A 53 -4.66 -3.91 2.94
N LEU A 54 -5.47 -3.03 2.33
CA LEU A 54 -6.79 -2.70 2.88
C LEU A 54 -7.71 -3.93 2.94
N ARG A 55 -7.66 -4.80 1.93
CA ARG A 55 -8.44 -6.05 1.93
C ARG A 55 -7.93 -7.05 2.95
N ALA A 56 -6.60 -7.19 3.09
CA ALA A 56 -5.98 -8.02 4.11
C ALA A 56 -6.38 -7.58 5.54
N LEU A 57 -6.42 -6.26 5.78
CA LEU A 57 -6.90 -5.68 7.04
C LEU A 57 -8.39 -5.98 7.27
N ASN A 58 -9.23 -5.74 6.25
CA ASN A 58 -10.68 -5.92 6.37
C ASN A 58 -11.09 -7.38 6.65
N CYS A 59 -10.32 -8.36 6.18
CA CYS A 59 -10.55 -9.78 6.49
C CYS A 59 -9.74 -10.28 7.69
N GLY A 60 -9.01 -9.41 8.38
CA GLY A 60 -8.21 -9.76 9.57
C GLY A 60 -6.97 -10.60 9.30
N ALA A 61 -6.55 -10.75 8.04
CA ALA A 61 -5.34 -11.47 7.67
C ALA A 61 -4.07 -10.84 8.24
N ILE A 62 -4.08 -9.52 8.44
CA ILE A 62 -3.00 -8.76 9.07
C ILE A 62 -3.61 -7.71 10.02
N THR A 63 -2.83 -7.28 10.99
CA THR A 63 -3.16 -6.16 11.90
C THR A 63 -2.78 -4.80 11.30
N GLU A 64 -3.33 -3.70 11.84
CA GLU A 64 -2.90 -2.33 11.46
C GLU A 64 -1.39 -2.14 11.67
N ARG A 65 -0.85 -2.71 12.76
CA ARG A 65 0.58 -2.67 13.07
C ARG A 65 1.42 -3.36 11.99
N GLU A 66 1.04 -4.57 11.60
CA GLU A 66 1.72 -5.30 10.52
C GLU A 66 1.57 -4.57 9.19
N ALA A 67 0.39 -4.00 8.88
CA ALA A 67 0.20 -3.23 7.67
C ALA A 67 1.14 -2.03 7.60
N VAL A 68 1.30 -1.26 8.69
CA VAL A 68 2.28 -0.16 8.78
C VAL A 68 3.72 -0.69 8.63
N GLU A 69 4.08 -1.72 9.40
CA GLU A 69 5.43 -2.30 9.40
C GLU A 69 5.79 -2.93 8.04
N LYS A 70 4.84 -3.42 7.26
CA LYS A 70 5.11 -4.13 6.00
C LYS A 70 4.94 -3.24 4.77
N SER A 71 4.00 -2.30 4.75
CA SER A 71 3.76 -1.43 3.59
C SER A 71 4.74 -0.26 3.46
N GLY A 72 5.35 0.20 4.56
CA GLY A 72 6.11 1.47 4.57
C GLY A 72 5.22 2.73 4.54
N LEU A 73 3.91 2.56 4.79
CA LEU A 73 2.95 3.63 4.95
C LEU A 73 2.67 3.87 6.43
N THR A 74 2.35 5.12 6.76
CA THR A 74 1.79 5.48 8.06
C THR A 74 0.34 5.03 8.17
N LEU A 75 -0.17 4.97 9.40
CA LEU A 75 -1.57 4.60 9.65
C LEU A 75 -2.55 5.57 8.98
N ASP A 76 -2.25 6.87 9.00
CA ASP A 76 -3.09 7.88 8.35
C ASP A 76 -3.13 7.73 6.84
N GLU A 77 -2.02 7.35 6.22
CA GLU A 77 -1.94 7.09 4.78
C GLU A 77 -2.76 5.86 4.39
N LEU A 78 -2.67 4.77 5.17
CA LEU A 78 -3.51 3.60 4.98
C LEU A 78 -5.00 3.96 5.10
N ARG A 79 -5.38 4.74 6.12
CA ARG A 79 -6.76 5.20 6.33
C ARG A 79 -7.25 6.19 5.27
N GLY A 80 -6.33 6.92 4.64
CA GLY A 80 -6.62 7.79 3.51
C GLY A 80 -7.05 7.05 2.24
N ARG A 81 -6.73 5.75 2.13
CA ARG A 81 -7.18 4.80 1.08
C ARG A 81 -6.93 5.24 -0.37
N SER A 82 -6.14 6.29 -0.58
CA SER A 82 -5.87 6.89 -1.89
C SER A 82 -4.37 7.06 -2.05
N PHE A 83 -3.79 6.25 -2.94
CA PHE A 83 -2.36 6.27 -3.21
C PHE A 83 -1.92 7.63 -3.79
N VAL A 84 -2.74 8.23 -4.66
CA VAL A 84 -2.47 9.57 -5.21
C VAL A 84 -2.39 10.63 -4.10
N LYS A 85 -3.29 10.57 -3.10
CA LYS A 85 -3.24 11.52 -1.97
C LYS A 85 -2.02 11.30 -1.08
N ILE A 86 -1.60 10.04 -0.88
CA ILE A 86 -0.37 9.69 -0.16
C ILE A 86 0.84 10.35 -0.85
N LEU A 87 0.95 10.17 -2.17
CA LEU A 87 2.04 10.76 -2.94
C LEU A 87 2.02 12.30 -2.89
N ALA A 88 0.86 12.91 -3.14
CA ALA A 88 0.71 14.36 -3.11
C ALA A 88 1.13 14.97 -1.76
N LYS A 89 0.77 14.32 -0.64
CA LYS A 89 1.17 14.76 0.71
C LYS A 89 2.68 14.68 0.90
N ARG A 90 3.32 13.57 0.50
CA ARG A 90 4.77 13.37 0.64
C ARG A 90 5.58 14.31 -0.26
N SER A 91 5.13 14.57 -1.48
CA SER A 91 5.76 15.54 -2.39
C SER A 91 5.67 16.97 -1.84
N GLY A 92 4.56 17.33 -1.20
CA GLY A 92 4.39 18.63 -0.55
C GLY A 92 5.21 18.82 0.72
N GLU A 93 5.45 17.76 1.50
CA GLU A 93 6.33 17.78 2.68
C GLU A 93 7.81 17.92 2.31
N THR A 94 8.24 17.38 1.15
CA THR A 94 9.64 17.47 0.71
C THR A 94 10.00 18.86 0.15
N ALA A 95 9.01 19.66 -0.24
CA ALA A 95 9.19 20.98 -0.84
C ALA A 95 9.23 22.14 0.19
N LYS A 96 9.17 21.81 1.48
CA LYS A 96 9.14 22.78 2.59
C LYS A 96 10.40 22.66 3.45
#